data_AF-A0A956AVI6-F1
#
_entry.id   AF-A0A956AVI6-F1
#
_cell.length_a   1.000
_cell.length_b   1.000
_cell.length_c   1.000
_cell.angle_alpha   90.00
_cell.angle_beta   90.00
_cell.angle_gamma   90.00
#
_symmetry.space_group_name_H-M   'P 1'
#
loop_
_entity.id
_entity.type
_entity.pdbx_description
1 polymer ?
#
loop_
_entity_poly.entity_id
_entity_poly.type
_entity_poly.pdbx_seq_one_letter_code
_entity_poly.pdbx_strand_id
1 'polypeptide(L)' 'MGEREGGARGWAETLAAVTVLDLEDRVVPLGSLWRDRPTLLVFLRHYG' A
#
# COMPACT_ATOMS: atom_id res chain seq x y z
N MET A 1 14.48 -25.28 3.02
CA MET A 1 14.67 -23.91 3.54
C MET A 1 14.83 -22.99 2.34
N GLY A 2 13.77 -22.30 1.94
CA GLY A 2 13.74 -21.51 0.71
C GLY A 2 12.36 -20.89 0.42
N GLU A 3 11.67 -20.39 1.45
CA GLU A 3 10.39 -19.67 1.31
C GLU A 3 10.59 -18.21 1.75
N ARG A 4 11.28 -17.38 0.95
CA ARG A 4 11.40 -15.94 1.24
C ARG A 4 11.31 -14.99 0.05
N GLU A 5 10.96 -15.48 -1.15
CA GLU A 5 10.85 -14.62 -2.33
C GLU A 5 9.42 -14.40 -2.85
N GLY A 6 8.42 -15.12 -2.31
CA GLY A 6 7.00 -15.00 -2.74
C GLY A 6 6.16 -13.97 -1.98
N GLY A 7 6.63 -13.46 -0.84
CA GLY A 7 5.79 -12.67 0.07
C GLY A 7 5.46 -11.26 -0.42
N ALA A 8 6.47 -10.49 -0.83
CA ALA A 8 6.30 -9.06 -1.11
C ALA A 8 5.43 -8.77 -2.35
N ARG A 9 5.51 -9.62 -3.38
CA ARG A 9 4.70 -9.46 -4.61
C ARG A 9 3.21 -9.68 -4.32
N GLY A 10 2.88 -10.73 -3.57
CA GLY A 10 1.49 -10.99 -3.16
C GLY A 10 0.90 -9.88 -2.28
N TRP A 11 1.71 -9.29 -1.39
CA TRP A 11 1.27 -8.17 -0.57
C TRP A 11 1.03 -6.90 -1.39
N ALA A 12 1.88 -6.57 -2.37
CA ALA A 12 1.67 -5.41 -3.22
C ALA A 12 0.37 -5.52 -4.04
N GLU A 13 0.09 -6.70 -4.59
CA GLU A 13 -1.16 -6.98 -5.33
C GLU A 13 -2.38 -6.93 -4.41
N THR A 14 -2.28 -7.48 -3.20
CA THR A 14 -3.36 -7.44 -2.20
C THR A 14 -3.65 -6.00 -1.74
N LEU A 15 -2.60 -5.22 -1.45
CA LEU A 15 -2.73 -3.83 -1.02
C LEU A 15 -3.19 -2.90 -2.14
N ALA A 16 -2.89 -3.22 -3.40
CA ALA A 16 -3.27 -2.39 -4.53
C ALA A 16 -4.79 -2.18 -4.67
N ALA A 17 -5.58 -3.17 -4.22
CA ALA A 17 -7.04 -3.13 -4.24
C ALA A 17 -7.66 -2.30 -3.10
N VAL A 18 -6.89 -1.92 -2.08
CA VAL A 18 -7.38 -1.14 -0.94
C VAL A 18 -7.54 0.32 -1.34
N THR A 19 -8.69 0.91 -0.99
CA THR A 19 -8.98 2.33 -1.18
C THR A 19 -8.89 3.09 0.15
N VAL A 20 -8.20 4.23 0.15
CA VAL A 20 -8.11 5.15 1.29
C VAL A 20 -8.61 6.53 0.89
N LEU A 21 -8.82 7.42 1.87
CA LEU A 21 -9.04 8.83 1.61
C LEU A 21 -7.71 9.58 1.74
N ASP A 22 -7.49 10.55 0.85
CA ASP A 22 -6.42 11.52 1.03
C ASP A 22 -6.84 12.66 1.98
N LEU A 23 -5.97 13.67 2.13
CA LEU A 23 -6.22 14.82 3.02
C LEU A 23 -7.36 15.74 2.53
N GLU A 24 -7.84 15.55 1.30
CA GLU A 24 -8.93 16.31 0.69
C GLU A 24 -10.20 15.45 0.53
N ASP A 25 -10.30 14.35 1.29
CA ASP A 25 -11.41 13.37 1.26
C ASP A 25 -11.62 12.70 -0.12
N ARG A 26 -10.59 12.69 -0.97
CA ARG A 26 -10.66 12.00 -2.26
C ARG A 26 -10.33 10.53 -2.10
N VAL A 27 -11.09 9.69 -2.79
CA VAL A 27 -10.84 8.25 -2.83
C VAL A 27 -9.61 7.95 -3.66
N VAL A 28 -8.60 7.32 -3.05
CA VAL A 28 -7.35 6.93 -3.68
C VAL A 28 -7.16 5.41 -3.54
N PRO A 29 -7.15 4.64 -4.64
CA PRO A 29 -6.69 3.26 -4.63
C PRO A 29 -5.19 3.23 -4.35
N LEU A 30 -4.74 2.49 -3.34
CA LEU A 30 -3.33 2.47 -2.94
C LEU A 30 -2.40 2.08 -4.09
N GLY A 31 -2.83 1.12 -4.93
CA GLY A 31 -2.04 0.67 -6.09
C GLY A 31 -1.69 1.76 -7.10
N SER A 32 -2.43 2.87 -7.11
CA SER A 32 -2.10 4.02 -7.96
C SER A 32 -0.81 4.74 -7.53
N LEU A 33 -0.47 4.69 -6.24
CA LEU A 33 0.67 5.43 -5.67
C LEU A 33 2.01 4.91 -6.19
N TRP A 34 2.13 3.60 -6.38
CA TRP A 34 3.36 2.96 -6.88
C TRP A 34 3.31 2.49 -8.34
N ARG A 35 2.28 2.88 -9.09
CA ARG A 35 2.17 2.53 -10.51
C ARG A 35 3.31 3.13 -11.34
N ASP A 36 3.59 4.41 -11.11
CA ASP A 36 4.52 5.19 -11.94
C ASP A 36 5.89 5.41 -11.27
N ARG A 37 5.96 5.22 -9.94
CA ARG A 37 7.17 5.46 -9.15
C ARG A 37 7.21 4.60 -7.89
N PRO A 38 8.39 4.23 -7.37
CA PRO A 38 8.48 3.55 -6.07
C PRO A 38 7.81 4.37 -4.96
N THR A 39 7.14 3.69 -4.02
CA THR A 39 6.43 4.32 -2.89
C THR A 39 6.69 3.55 -1.60
N LEU A 40 6.79 4.28 -0.49
CA LEU A 40 6.82 3.75 0.86
C LEU A 40 5.48 4.02 1.54
N LEU A 41 4.84 2.98 2.08
CA LEU A 41 3.65 3.11 2.92
C LEU A 41 4.05 3.06 4.39
N VAL A 42 3.60 4.05 5.16
CA VAL A 42 3.87 4.15 6.60
C VAL A 42 2.53 4.21 7.33
N PHE A 43 2.31 3.24 8.22
CA PHE A 43 1.12 3.20 9.09
C PHE A 43 1.47 3.85 10.43
N LEU A 44 0.87 5.00 10.71
CA LEU A 44 1.04 5.69 11.97
C LEU A 44 -0.20 5.46 12.84
N ARG A 45 0.02 5.05 14.09
CA ARG A 45 -1.05 4.98 15.08
C ARG A 45 -1.03 6.26 15.90
N HIS A 46 -2.12 7.01 15.85
CA HIS A 46 -2.32 8.17 16.70
C HIS A 46 -2.95 7.73 18.03
N TYR A 47 -2.33 8.09 19.14
CA TYR A 47 -2.92 7.97 20.48
C TYR A 47 -3.34 9.37 20.89
N GLY A 48 -4.63 9.67 20.68
CA GLY A 48 -5.26 10.89 21.21
C GLY A 48 -5.64 10.71 22.67
#